data_AF-A0A562J0Y6-F1
#
_entry.id   AF-A0A562J0Y6-F1
#
_cell.length_a   1.000
_cell.length_b   1.000
_cell.length_c   1.000
_cell.angle_alpha   90.00
_cell.angle_beta   90.00
_cell.angle_gamma   90.00
#
_symmetry.space_group_name_H-M   'P 1'
#
loop_
_entity.id
_entity.type
_entity.pdbx_description
1 polymer ?
#
loop_
_entity_poly.entity_id
_entity_poly.type
_entity_poly.pdbx_seq_one_letter_code
_entity_poly.pdbx_strand_id
1 'polypeptide(L)'
;MSFLSSFFKKKNDEEPEKVLENHATTEDEDEIAAVIASVLASMDEEEETVAAITAAIAMMLGTSANDFIVRNIKRTPEMDPIWAVAGRMKLMR
;
A
#
# COMPACT_ATOMS: atom_id res chain seq x y z
N MET A 1 56.54 19.24 -16.24
CA MET A 1 55.32 18.43 -16.42
C MET A 1 54.37 18.77 -15.29
N SER A 2 53.55 19.82 -15.45
CA SER A 2 52.63 20.30 -14.42
C SER A 2 51.38 20.85 -15.11
N PHE A 3 50.39 19.99 -15.30
CA PHE A 3 49.06 20.35 -15.80
C PHE A 3 48.08 19.37 -15.13
N LEU A 4 47.27 19.85 -14.18
CA LEU A 4 45.90 19.37 -13.84
C LEU A 4 45.42 19.69 -12.40
N SER A 5 46.18 20.34 -11.52
CA SER A 5 45.71 20.59 -10.14
C SER A 5 45.00 21.94 -9.90
N SER A 6 44.66 22.70 -10.94
CA SER A 6 44.05 24.04 -10.79
C SER A 6 42.58 24.16 -11.17
N PHE A 7 41.87 23.06 -11.48
CA PHE A 7 40.47 23.13 -11.94
C PHE A 7 39.39 22.78 -10.92
N PHE A 8 39.73 22.41 -9.68
CA PHE A 8 38.74 21.99 -8.69
C PHE A 8 38.87 22.69 -7.33
N LYS A 9 39.35 23.95 -7.34
CA LYS A 9 39.41 24.77 -6.13
C LYS A 9 38.62 26.06 -6.30
N LYS A 10 37.29 26.01 -6.11
CA LYS A 10 36.51 27.19 -5.71
C LYS A 10 35.17 26.83 -5.03
N LYS A 11 35.19 26.97 -3.71
CA LYS A 11 34.15 27.44 -2.76
C LYS A 11 32.81 26.70 -2.61
N ASN A 12 32.60 26.25 -1.37
CA ASN A 12 31.31 26.11 -0.69
C ASN A 12 30.47 27.40 -0.81
N ASP A 13 29.16 27.27 -1.01
CA ASP A 13 28.11 27.63 -0.04
C ASP A 13 26.72 27.44 -0.71
N GLU A 14 25.83 26.75 0.02
CA GLU A 14 24.35 26.77 -0.07
C GLU A 14 23.64 26.15 -1.30
N GLU A 15 23.20 24.89 -1.16
CA GLU A 15 21.80 24.44 -0.95
C GLU A 15 21.79 22.88 -0.95
N PRO A 16 21.26 22.18 0.09
CA PRO A 16 21.08 20.74 -0.01
C PRO A 16 19.86 20.45 -0.91
N GLU A 17 20.11 20.24 -2.19
CA GLU A 17 19.17 19.56 -3.08
C GLU A 17 18.77 18.23 -2.43
N LYS A 18 17.47 18.01 -2.34
CA LYS A 18 16.83 16.82 -1.79
C LYS A 18 17.21 15.59 -2.64
N VAL A 19 18.37 15.02 -2.36
CA VAL A 19 18.69 13.66 -2.76
C VAL A 19 17.74 12.78 -1.96
N LEU A 20 16.87 12.08 -2.69
CA LEU A 20 16.06 10.99 -2.17
C LEU A 20 17.01 9.91 -1.65
N GLU A 21 17.45 10.08 -0.41
CA GLU A 21 18.02 9.01 0.37
C GLU A 21 16.90 8.01 0.62
N ASN A 22 16.95 6.90 -0.11
CA ASN A 22 16.44 5.64 0.38
C ASN A 22 17.28 5.27 1.60
N HIS A 23 17.01 5.93 2.71
CA HIS A 23 17.44 5.50 4.01
C HIS A 23 16.65 4.22 4.28
N ALA A 24 17.29 3.07 4.03
CA ALA A 24 16.85 1.81 4.58
C ALA A 24 17.01 1.90 6.11
N THR A 25 16.10 2.62 6.77
CA THR A 25 15.84 2.46 8.19
C THR A 25 15.25 1.06 8.31
N THR A 26 15.86 0.26 9.18
CA THR A 26 15.14 -0.78 9.91
C THR A 26 14.07 -0.07 10.74
N GLU A 27 13.00 0.37 10.08
CA GLU A 27 11.78 0.83 10.75
C GLU A 27 11.20 -0.43 11.35
N ASP A 28 11.07 -0.45 12.68
CA ASP A 28 10.55 -1.59 13.41
C ASP A 28 9.20 -1.96 12.76
N GLU A 29 9.09 -3.19 12.24
CA GLU A 29 7.90 -3.67 11.52
C GLU A 29 6.61 -3.44 12.35
N ASP A 30 6.79 -3.42 13.68
CA ASP A 30 5.79 -3.11 14.69
C ASP A 30 5.28 -1.66 14.63
N GLU A 31 6.13 -0.67 14.37
CA GLU A 31 5.73 0.75 14.22
C GLU A 31 4.92 0.95 12.94
N ILE A 32 5.34 0.33 11.83
CA ILE A 32 4.62 0.37 10.55
C ILE A 32 3.25 -0.30 10.73
N ALA A 33 3.20 -1.46 11.37
CA ALA A 33 1.95 -2.16 11.66
C ALA A 33 1.03 -1.33 12.57
N ALA A 34 1.56 -0.67 13.59
CA ALA A 34 0.79 0.18 14.49
C ALA A 34 0.21 1.41 13.75
N VAL A 35 0.97 2.03 12.85
CA VAL A 35 0.48 3.14 12.02
C VAL A 35 -0.64 2.65 11.10
N ILE A 36 -0.45 1.52 10.40
CA ILE A 36 -1.49 0.93 9.54
C ILE A 36 -2.75 0.62 10.33
N ALA A 37 -2.62 0.01 11.50
CA ALA A 37 -3.77 -0.32 12.36
C ALA A 37 -4.50 0.94 12.86
N SER A 38 -3.77 2.00 13.21
CA SER A 38 -4.39 3.28 13.62
C SER A 38 -5.14 3.96 12.47
N VAL A 39 -4.60 3.87 11.25
CA VAL A 39 -5.24 4.40 10.05
C VAL A 39 -6.49 3.60 9.71
N LEU A 40 -6.41 2.27 9.70
CA LEU A 40 -7.58 1.39 9.50
C LEU A 40 -8.67 1.70 10.54
N ALA A 41 -8.32 1.75 11.82
CA ALA A 41 -9.28 2.09 12.88
C ALA A 41 -9.94 3.49 12.74
N SER A 42 -9.36 4.38 11.94
CA SER A 42 -9.93 5.70 11.63
C SER A 42 -10.74 5.76 10.34
N MET A 43 -10.69 4.71 9.51
CA MET A 43 -11.43 4.58 8.26
C MET A 43 -12.81 3.97 8.49
N ASP A 44 -13.78 4.32 7.64
CA ASP A 44 -15.08 3.65 7.61
C ASP A 44 -14.95 2.26 6.97
N GLU A 45 -15.79 1.29 7.35
CA GLU A 45 -15.74 -0.11 6.87
C GLU A 45 -15.86 -0.18 5.34
N GLU A 46 -16.62 0.74 4.75
CA GLU A 46 -16.76 0.86 3.29
C GLU A 46 -15.45 1.33 2.63
N GLU A 47 -14.74 2.29 3.22
CA GLU A 47 -13.48 2.82 2.72
C GLU A 47 -12.35 1.79 2.82
N GLU A 48 -12.29 1.05 3.94
CA GLU A 48 -11.35 -0.06 4.12
C GLU A 48 -11.56 -1.13 3.04
N THR A 49 -12.82 -1.48 2.75
CA THR A 49 -13.16 -2.48 1.74
C THR A 49 -12.71 -2.05 0.35
N VAL A 50 -12.94 -0.78 -0.02
CA VAL A 50 -12.49 -0.22 -1.30
C VAL A 50 -10.97 -0.24 -1.39
N ALA A 51 -10.27 0.19 -0.33
CA ALA A 51 -8.81 0.24 -0.30
C ALA A 51 -8.19 -1.17 -0.44
N ALA A 52 -8.69 -2.13 0.33
CA ALA A 52 -8.20 -3.51 0.30
C ALA A 52 -8.38 -4.18 -1.07
N ILE A 53 -9.57 -4.05 -1.67
CA ILE A 53 -9.85 -4.62 -3.00
C ILE A 53 -8.97 -3.96 -4.07
N THR A 54 -8.85 -2.63 -4.04
CA THR A 54 -8.07 -1.88 -5.04
C THR A 54 -6.59 -2.23 -4.94
N ALA A 55 -6.05 -2.31 -3.72
CA ALA A 55 -4.67 -2.71 -3.49
C ALA A 55 -4.40 -4.15 -3.97
N ALA A 56 -5.30 -5.10 -3.68
CA ALA A 56 -5.17 -6.47 -4.14
C ALA A 56 -5.13 -6.56 -5.68
N ILE A 57 -6.04 -5.87 -6.38
CA ILE A 57 -6.09 -5.84 -7.84
C ILE A 57 -4.83 -5.20 -8.42
N ALA A 58 -4.41 -4.06 -7.88
CA ALA A 58 -3.20 -3.36 -8.29
C ALA A 58 -1.96 -4.25 -8.18
N MET A 59 -1.82 -4.98 -7.07
CA MET A 59 -0.74 -5.96 -6.87
C MET A 59 -0.82 -7.12 -7.88
N MET A 60 -2.00 -7.69 -8.10
CA MET A 60 -2.18 -8.81 -9.03
C MET A 60 -1.85 -8.44 -10.48
N LEU A 61 -2.12 -7.20 -10.87
CA LEU A 61 -1.89 -6.70 -12.22
C LEU A 61 -0.55 -5.98 -12.39
N GLY A 62 0.18 -5.74 -11.30
CA GLY A 62 1.44 -4.96 -11.33
C GLY A 62 1.22 -3.51 -11.76
N THR A 63 0.08 -2.93 -11.43
CA THR A 63 -0.34 -1.56 -11.82
C THR A 63 -0.47 -0.67 -10.59
N SER A 64 -0.62 0.64 -10.80
CA SER A 64 -0.81 1.60 -9.71
C SER A 64 -2.24 1.58 -9.19
N ALA A 65 -2.44 1.80 -7.90
CA ALA A 65 -3.78 1.98 -7.32
C ALA A 65 -4.52 3.20 -7.93
N ASN A 66 -3.79 4.20 -8.43
CA ASN A 66 -4.35 5.40 -9.07
C ASN A 66 -5.01 5.10 -10.43
N ASP A 67 -4.71 3.95 -11.04
CA ASP A 67 -5.28 3.56 -12.34
C ASP A 67 -6.71 3.00 -12.20
N PHE A 68 -7.17 2.76 -10.97
CA PHE A 68 -8.48 2.18 -10.69
C PHE A 68 -9.44 3.20 -10.09
N ILE A 69 -10.70 3.16 -10.54
CA ILE A 69 -11.79 3.97 -9.99
C ILE A 69 -12.93 3.04 -9.61
N VAL A 70 -13.14 2.86 -8.30
CA VAL A 70 -14.26 2.08 -7.78
C VAL A 70 -15.51 2.94 -7.76
N ARG A 71 -16.54 2.55 -8.52
CA ARG A 71 -17.79 3.31 -8.62
C ARG A 71 -18.87 2.81 -7.67
N ASN A 72 -18.92 1.50 -7.42
CA ASN A 72 -19.99 0.88 -6.65
C ASN A 72 -19.57 -0.53 -6.22
N ILE A 73 -19.68 -0.82 -4.93
CA ILE A 73 -19.54 -2.16 -4.36
C ILE A 73 -20.91 -2.58 -3.82
N LYS A 74 -21.44 -3.71 -4.28
CA LYS A 74 -22.71 -4.26 -3.79
C LYS A 74 -22.53 -5.71 -3.38
N ARG A 75 -22.96 -6.04 -2.16
CA ARG A 75 -23.10 -7.43 -1.71
C ARG A 75 -24.18 -8.09 -2.56
N THR A 76 -23.82 -9.20 -3.20
CA THR A 76 -24.78 -10.03 -3.93
C THR A 76 -25.26 -11.13 -2.97
N PRO A 77 -26.55 -11.50 -2.97
CA PRO A 77 -27.00 -12.63 -2.18
C PRO A 77 -26.21 -13.89 -2.55
N GLU A 78 -25.90 -14.72 -1.56
CA GLU A 78 -25.33 -16.04 -1.80
C GLU A 78 -26.27 -16.84 -2.70
N MET A 79 -25.82 -17.13 -3.92
CA MET A 79 -26.51 -17.97 -4.89
C MET A 79 -26.24 -19.45 -4.62
N ASP A 80 -26.06 -19.82 -3.35
CA ASP A 80 -25.84 -21.20 -2.99
C ASP A 80 -27.14 -21.98 -3.12
N PRO A 81 -27.14 -23.13 -3.79
CA PRO A 81 -28.33 -23.93 -3.90
C PRO A 81 -28.72 -24.44 -2.50
N ILE A 82 -30.03 -24.56 -2.27
CA ILE A 82 -30.60 -24.89 -0.95
C ILE A 82 -29.95 -26.14 -0.32
N TRP A 83 -29.56 -27.13 -1.13
CA TRP A 83 -28.89 -28.34 -0.67
C TRP A 83 -27.48 -28.09 -0.10
N ALA A 84 -26.72 -27.14 -0.66
CA ALA A 84 -25.39 -26.79 -0.17
C ALA A 84 -25.48 -26.09 1.20
N VAL A 85 -26.44 -25.17 1.35
CA VAL A 85 -26.71 -24.48 2.62
C VAL A 85 -27.15 -25.48 3.70
N ALA A 86 -28.10 -26.37 3.37
CA ALA A 86 -28.58 -27.39 4.29
C ALA A 86 -27.48 -28.38 4.71
N GLY A 87 -26.58 -28.74 3.77
CA GLY A 87 -25.43 -29.60 4.05
C GLY A 87 -24.47 -28.98 5.08
N ARG A 88 -24.11 -27.70 4.91
CA ARG A 88 -23.25 -26.98 5.86
C ARG A 88 -23.89 -26.85 7.25
N MET A 89 -25.17 -26.50 7.31
CA MET A 89 -25.89 -26.40 8.59
C MET A 89 -25.96 -27.73 9.34
N LYS A 90 -26.05 -28.85 8.61
CA LYS A 90 -26.03 -30.19 9.22
C LYS A 90 -24.67 -30.57 9.79
N LEU A 91 -23.57 -30.10 9.19
CA LEU A 91 -22.20 -30.32 9.69
C LEU A 91 -21.86 -29.49 10.94
N MET A 92 -22.56 -28.38 11.13
CA MET A 92 -22.37 -27.48 12.28
C MET A 92 -23.13 -27.90 13.54
N ARG A 93 -23.98 -28.94 13.44
CA ARG A 93 -24.78 -29.48 14.55
C ARG A 93 -24.24 -30.81 15.02
#